data_AF-A0A2V6BQP9-F1
#
_entry.id   AF-A0A2V6BQP9-F1
#
_cell.length_a   1.000
_cell.length_b   1.000
_cell.length_c   1.000
_cell.angle_alpha   90.00
_cell.angle_beta   90.00
_cell.angle_gamma   90.00
#
_symmetry.space_group_name_H-M   'P 1'
#
loop_
_entity.id
_entity.type
_entity.pdbx_description
1 polymer ?
#
loop_
_entity_poly.entity_id
_entity_poly.type
_entity_poly.pdbx_seq_one_letter_code
_entity_poly.pdbx_strand_id
1 'polypeptide(L)'
;MFRFAQHDNHSEFLLDRQIWNMRTQNEFQPRQVNTKVLPLFILLFVSAAFCEDFKTINGKEYKDATITRVEPDGIVIKTKSGITKVHFAELPKEIQERFHYDLQKAGAYSAEQAANYTTYQKQQQDAQREREEAAAKNNAILAQQEAAKNRTQALQVRYEELQKQEDDLLRQIGEAKQPGPAYYGGKNNRTLLHHPNPQKSQLPLLQSHLSDVRHEKSEVRKQLEKEQR
;
A
#
# COMPACT_ATOMS: atom_id res chain seq x y z
N MET A 1 47.79 -44.99 -15.35
CA MET A 1 46.65 -45.70 -14.72
C MET A 1 45.63 -44.61 -14.36
N PHE A 2 44.62 -44.33 -15.18
CA PHE A 2 43.27 -44.95 -15.14
C PHE A 2 42.75 -45.04 -13.68
N ARG A 3 41.57 -44.57 -13.27
CA ARG A 3 40.33 -44.14 -13.94
C ARG A 3 39.37 -43.60 -12.84
N PHE A 4 38.63 -42.53 -13.18
CA PHE A 4 37.28 -42.08 -12.79
C PHE A 4 36.51 -42.65 -11.57
N ALA A 5 35.84 -41.76 -10.83
CA ALA A 5 34.37 -41.51 -10.77
C ALA A 5 34.09 -40.59 -9.55
N GLN A 6 33.53 -39.37 -9.59
CA GLN A 6 32.30 -38.80 -10.18
C GLN A 6 30.99 -39.28 -9.54
N HIS A 7 30.40 -38.38 -8.75
CA HIS A 7 28.97 -38.11 -8.47
C HIS A 7 28.96 -37.07 -7.33
N ASP A 8 28.15 -36.02 -7.24
CA ASP A 8 27.27 -35.26 -8.12
C ASP A 8 26.81 -34.09 -7.23
N ASN A 9 26.91 -32.85 -7.69
CA ASN A 9 26.19 -31.71 -7.10
C ASN A 9 25.78 -30.76 -8.23
N HIS A 10 24.97 -31.30 -9.15
CA HIS A 10 24.27 -30.55 -10.17
C HIS A 10 22.92 -30.08 -9.63
N SER A 11 22.90 -29.04 -8.79
CA SER A 11 21.65 -28.36 -8.45
C SER A 11 21.80 -26.90 -7.98
N GLU A 12 23.01 -26.37 -7.82
CA GLU A 12 23.20 -24.95 -7.45
C GLU A 12 23.57 -24.02 -8.61
N PHE A 13 23.74 -24.55 -9.83
CA PHE A 13 24.19 -23.75 -10.98
C PHE A 13 23.07 -23.32 -11.95
N LEU A 14 21.80 -23.51 -11.57
CA LEU A 14 20.63 -23.25 -12.44
C LEU A 14 19.61 -22.26 -11.86
N LEU A 15 19.98 -21.43 -10.89
CA LEU A 15 19.11 -20.31 -10.47
C LEU A 15 19.80 -18.95 -10.51
N ASP A 16 21.13 -18.90 -10.59
CA ASP A 16 21.87 -17.62 -10.61
C ASP A 16 22.10 -17.06 -12.02
N ARG A 17 21.75 -17.82 -13.07
CA ARG A 17 21.79 -17.39 -14.47
C ARG A 17 20.43 -16.90 -15.01
N GLN A 18 19.40 -16.82 -14.16
CA GLN A 18 18.11 -16.21 -14.52
C GLN A 18 17.93 -14.79 -13.94
N ILE A 19 18.78 -14.36 -13.00
CA ILE A 19 18.62 -13.05 -12.34
C ILE A 19 19.42 -11.92 -13.03
N TRP A 20 20.36 -12.23 -13.93
CA TRP A 20 21.13 -11.20 -14.65
C TRP A 20 20.50 -10.74 -15.99
N ASN A 21 19.41 -11.35 -16.45
CA ASN A 21 18.76 -11.01 -17.73
C ASN A 21 17.41 -10.26 -17.61
N MET A 22 17.05 -9.75 -16.43
CA MET A 22 15.86 -8.89 -16.25
C MET A 22 16.22 -7.47 -15.77
N ARG A 23 17.18 -6.82 -16.43
CA ARG A 23 17.46 -5.38 -16.25
C ARG A 23 17.53 -4.60 -17.56
N THR A 24 17.11 -5.17 -18.69
CA THR A 24 17.28 -4.47 -19.97
C THR A 24 16.21 -4.83 -21.00
N GLN A 25 14.93 -4.70 -20.64
CA GLN A 25 13.83 -4.49 -21.61
C GLN A 25 12.71 -3.65 -20.98
N ASN A 26 12.98 -2.38 -20.70
CA ASN A 26 11.94 -1.35 -20.72
C ASN A 26 11.87 -0.82 -22.16
N GLU A 27 11.30 -1.62 -23.05
CA GLU A 27 10.83 -1.11 -24.33
C GLU A 27 9.63 -0.22 -24.04
N PHE A 28 9.84 1.08 -24.18
CA PHE A 28 8.81 2.09 -24.26
C PHE A 28 7.93 1.76 -25.48
N GLN A 29 6.85 1.01 -25.27
CA GLN A 29 5.77 0.87 -26.23
C GLN A 29 4.83 2.07 -26.05
N PRO A 30 4.86 3.11 -26.90
CA PRO A 30 3.87 4.17 -26.80
C PRO A 30 2.50 3.55 -27.10
N ARG A 31 1.61 3.55 -26.11
CA ARG A 31 0.18 3.38 -26.37
C ARG A 31 -0.18 4.39 -27.45
N GLN A 32 -0.59 3.90 -28.62
CA GLN A 32 -1.35 4.66 -29.60
C GLN A 32 -2.63 5.13 -28.90
N VAL A 33 -2.54 6.29 -28.26
CA VAL A 33 -3.72 7.05 -27.88
C VAL A 33 -4.32 7.52 -29.19
N ASN A 34 -5.45 6.92 -29.56
CA ASN A 34 -6.35 7.49 -30.56
C ASN A 34 -6.97 8.76 -29.95
N THR A 35 -6.13 9.75 -29.65
CA THR A 35 -6.54 11.10 -29.36
C THR A 35 -7.04 11.61 -30.69
N LYS A 36 -8.37 11.65 -30.85
CA LYS A 36 -8.98 12.54 -31.83
C LYS A 36 -8.56 13.93 -31.41
N VAL A 37 -7.42 14.39 -31.92
CA VAL A 37 -6.94 15.75 -31.78
C VAL A 37 -7.94 16.56 -32.60
N LEU A 38 -9.01 17.03 -31.94
CA LEU A 38 -9.82 18.11 -32.49
C LEU A 38 -8.83 19.25 -32.71
N PRO A 39 -8.57 19.65 -33.97
CA PRO A 39 -7.61 20.70 -34.21
C PRO A 39 -8.20 21.97 -33.61
N LEU A 40 -7.66 22.38 -32.46
CA LEU A 40 -7.83 23.72 -31.95
C LEU A 40 -7.17 24.61 -33.01
N PHE A 41 -7.97 25.13 -33.95
CA PHE A 41 -7.56 26.11 -34.94
C PHE A 41 -7.21 27.39 -34.18
N ILE A 42 -6.02 27.42 -33.58
CA ILE A 42 -5.41 28.65 -33.07
C ILE A 42 -5.00 29.41 -34.32
N LEU A 43 -5.89 30.29 -34.76
CA LEU A 43 -5.58 31.31 -35.74
C LEU A 43 -4.53 32.23 -35.10
N LEU A 44 -3.25 31.88 -35.27
CA LEU A 44 -2.10 32.71 -34.89
C LEU A 44 -2.09 33.95 -35.78
N PHE A 45 -2.93 34.92 -35.44
CA PHE A 45 -2.69 36.30 -35.87
C PHE A 45 -1.44 36.77 -35.14
N VAL A 46 -0.33 36.83 -35.88
CA VAL A 46 0.86 37.57 -35.46
C VAL A 46 0.41 39.01 -35.19
N SER A 47 0.28 39.37 -33.91
CA SER A 47 -0.01 40.74 -33.51
C SER A 47 1.28 41.54 -33.65
N ALA A 48 1.23 42.63 -34.39
CA ALA A 48 2.29 43.63 -34.39
C ALA A 48 2.57 44.05 -32.94
N ALA A 49 3.83 43.97 -32.52
CA ALA A 49 4.27 44.29 -31.17
C ALA A 49 4.10 45.80 -30.92
N PHE A 50 2.90 46.22 -30.51
CA PHE A 50 2.64 47.55 -30.01
C PHE A 50 2.87 47.55 -28.49
N CYS A 51 3.80 48.41 -28.06
CA CYS A 51 3.98 48.80 -26.68
C CYS A 51 2.93 49.87 -26.41
N GLU A 52 1.84 49.50 -25.75
CA GLU A 52 0.71 50.41 -25.53
C GLU A 52 0.55 50.77 -24.05
N ASP A 53 0.31 52.05 -23.84
CA ASP A 53 -0.15 52.58 -22.57
C ASP A 53 -1.66 52.72 -22.64
N PHE A 54 -2.38 51.98 -21.80
CA PHE A 54 -3.83 52.09 -21.74
C PHE A 54 -4.35 51.97 -20.32
N LYS A 55 -5.51 52.58 -20.09
CA LYS A 55 -6.23 52.53 -18.82
C LYS A 55 -7.48 51.70 -18.96
N THR A 56 -7.75 50.83 -18.00
CA THR A 56 -9.07 50.19 -17.90
C THR A 56 -10.10 51.23 -17.49
N ILE A 57 -11.39 50.93 -17.74
CA ILE A 57 -12.51 51.78 -17.31
C ILE A 57 -12.56 51.98 -15.80
N ASN A 58 -11.93 51.09 -15.03
CA ASN A 58 -11.82 51.16 -13.57
C ASN A 58 -10.59 51.97 -13.10
N GLY A 59 -9.85 52.60 -14.03
CA GLY A 59 -8.70 53.45 -13.73
C GLY A 59 -7.37 52.70 -13.55
N LYS A 60 -7.32 51.37 -13.78
CA LYS A 60 -6.07 50.62 -13.73
C LYS A 60 -5.24 50.91 -14.97
N GLU A 61 -4.04 51.43 -14.78
CA GLU A 61 -3.13 51.80 -15.86
C GLU A 61 -2.14 50.68 -16.15
N TYR A 62 -2.01 50.30 -17.42
CA TYR A 62 -0.99 49.42 -17.92
C TYR A 62 -0.03 50.24 -18.77
N LYS A 63 1.25 50.26 -18.36
CA LYS A 63 2.34 50.95 -19.08
C LYS A 63 3.27 49.94 -19.72
N ASP A 64 3.82 50.31 -20.87
CA ASP A 64 4.71 49.47 -21.66
C ASP A 64 4.12 48.07 -21.92
N ALA A 65 2.80 47.97 -22.09
CA ALA A 65 2.13 46.68 -22.21
C ALA A 65 2.27 46.14 -23.63
N THR A 66 2.85 44.95 -23.75
CA THR A 66 2.92 44.22 -25.01
C THR A 66 1.79 43.21 -25.07
N ILE A 67 0.92 43.29 -26.07
CA ILE A 67 -0.15 42.30 -26.27
C ILE A 67 0.48 41.02 -26.84
N THR A 68 0.42 39.94 -26.06
CA THR A 68 0.99 38.63 -26.40
C THR A 68 -0.02 37.68 -27.02
N ARG A 69 -1.30 37.82 -26.69
CA ARG A 69 -2.39 37.02 -27.23
C ARG A 69 -3.71 37.79 -27.13
N VAL A 70 -4.59 37.60 -28.10
CA VAL A 70 -5.97 38.09 -28.05
C VAL A 70 -6.89 36.87 -27.92
N GLU A 71 -7.77 36.88 -26.94
CA GLU A 71 -8.79 35.87 -26.68
C GLU A 71 -10.18 36.49 -26.89
N PRO A 72 -11.24 35.69 -27.12
CA PRO A 72 -12.58 36.25 -27.37
C PRO A 72 -13.11 37.16 -26.25
N ASP A 73 -12.69 36.93 -25.01
CA ASP A 73 -13.13 37.65 -23.81
C ASP A 73 -12.08 38.65 -23.27
N GLY A 74 -10.89 38.76 -23.87
CA GLY A 74 -9.87 39.71 -23.42
C GLY A 74 -8.52 39.64 -24.13
N ILE A 75 -7.59 40.49 -23.73
CA ILE A 75 -6.21 40.52 -24.22
C ILE A 75 -5.25 40.04 -23.14
N VAL A 76 -4.27 39.23 -23.52
CA VAL A 76 -3.17 38.82 -22.64
C VAL A 76 -2.00 39.72 -22.92
N ILE A 77 -1.66 40.53 -21.93
CA ILE A 77 -0.56 41.48 -22.00
C ILE A 77 0.63 40.99 -21.19
N LYS A 78 1.82 41.31 -21.65
CA LYS A 78 3.08 41.18 -20.91
C LYS A 78 3.56 42.59 -20.57
N THR A 79 3.79 42.82 -19.29
CA THR A 79 4.35 44.05 -18.74
C THR A 79 5.61 43.72 -17.95
N LYS A 80 6.28 44.74 -17.40
CA LYS A 80 7.44 44.55 -16.51
C LYS A 80 7.11 43.73 -15.25
N SER A 81 5.85 43.74 -14.80
CA SER A 81 5.40 42.98 -13.62
C SER A 81 4.93 41.57 -13.93
N GLY A 82 4.80 41.18 -15.21
CA GLY A 82 4.43 39.83 -15.61
C GLY A 82 3.39 39.77 -16.73
N ILE A 83 2.86 38.57 -16.95
CA ILE A 83 1.80 38.30 -17.93
C ILE A 83 0.46 38.34 -17.21
N THR A 84 -0.50 39.10 -17.74
CA THR A 84 -1.84 39.25 -17.16
C THR A 84 -2.87 39.29 -18.27
N LYS A 85 -4.01 38.64 -18.05
CA LYS A 85 -5.17 38.77 -18.92
C LYS A 85 -6.02 39.96 -18.47
N VAL A 86 -6.42 40.80 -19.41
CA VAL A 86 -7.33 41.93 -19.21
C VAL A 86 -8.58 41.68 -20.03
N HIS A 87 -9.74 41.61 -19.38
CA HIS A 87 -11.00 41.33 -20.06
C HIS A 87 -11.44 42.52 -20.92
N PHE A 88 -12.03 42.25 -22.09
CA PHE A 88 -12.51 43.31 -22.99
C PHE A 88 -13.55 44.22 -22.33
N ALA A 89 -14.38 43.68 -21.43
CA ALA A 89 -15.36 44.45 -20.67
C ALA A 89 -14.74 45.54 -19.78
N GLU A 90 -13.46 45.42 -19.44
CA GLU A 90 -12.72 46.39 -18.63
C GLU A 90 -11.96 47.41 -19.50
N LEU A 91 -11.91 47.23 -20.82
CA LEU A 91 -11.14 48.08 -21.72
C LEU A 91 -11.98 49.25 -22.27
N PRO A 92 -11.34 50.38 -22.63
CA PRO A 92 -12.00 51.47 -23.35
C PRO A 92 -12.60 51.00 -24.68
N LYS A 93 -13.64 51.69 -25.13
CA LYS A 93 -14.35 51.34 -26.38
C LYS A 93 -13.42 51.38 -27.59
N GLU A 94 -12.47 52.32 -27.64
CA GLU A 94 -11.52 52.41 -28.75
C GLU A 94 -10.69 51.13 -28.89
N ILE A 95 -10.34 50.50 -27.76
CA ILE A 95 -9.58 49.24 -27.74
C ILE A 95 -10.47 48.06 -28.06
N GLN A 96 -11.70 48.01 -27.53
CA GLN A 96 -12.67 46.97 -27.87
C GLN A 96 -12.96 46.93 -29.38
N GLU A 97 -13.14 48.09 -30.01
CA GLU A 97 -13.40 48.22 -31.45
C GLU A 97 -12.21 47.78 -32.30
N ARG A 98 -10.99 48.16 -31.91
CA ARG A 98 -9.76 47.79 -32.61
C ARG A 98 -9.51 46.29 -32.64
N PHE A 99 -9.94 45.56 -31.61
CA PHE A 99 -9.81 44.10 -31.53
C PHE A 99 -11.10 43.36 -31.90
N HIS A 100 -12.09 44.05 -32.46
CA HIS A 100 -13.36 43.47 -32.92
C HIS A 100 -14.06 42.65 -31.84
N TYR A 101 -14.16 43.20 -30.63
CA TYR A 101 -14.81 42.54 -29.50
C TYR A 101 -16.26 42.14 -29.83
N ASP A 102 -16.58 40.87 -29.59
CA ASP A 102 -17.91 40.29 -29.78
C ASP A 102 -18.39 39.73 -28.44
N LEU A 103 -19.42 40.37 -27.88
CA LEU A 103 -19.98 40.01 -26.58
C LEU A 103 -20.50 38.57 -26.52
N GLN A 104 -21.07 38.05 -27.62
CA GLN A 104 -21.59 36.68 -27.66
C GLN A 104 -20.45 35.67 -27.67
N LYS A 105 -19.41 35.90 -28.49
CA LYS A 105 -18.22 35.03 -28.52
C LYS A 105 -17.46 35.05 -27.20
N ALA A 106 -17.37 36.22 -26.56
CA ALA A 106 -16.78 36.37 -25.24
C ALA A 106 -17.54 35.58 -24.17
N GLY A 107 -18.88 35.68 -24.17
CA GLY A 107 -19.73 34.94 -23.24
C GLY A 107 -19.60 33.42 -23.42
N ALA A 108 -19.64 32.95 -24.67
CA ALA A 108 -19.49 31.52 -24.98
C ALA A 108 -18.11 30.99 -24.56
N TYR A 109 -17.03 31.72 -24.87
CA TYR A 109 -15.68 31.32 -24.50
C TYR A 109 -15.48 31.28 -22.98
N SER A 110 -15.95 32.29 -22.25
CA SER A 110 -15.85 32.32 -20.78
C SER A 110 -16.65 31.18 -20.13
N ALA A 111 -17.84 30.87 -20.64
CA ALA A 111 -18.64 29.74 -20.16
C ALA A 111 -17.93 28.39 -20.41
N GLU A 112 -17.31 28.23 -21.58
CA GLU A 112 -16.53 27.04 -21.91
C GLU A 112 -15.30 26.89 -20.99
N GLN A 113 -14.55 27.98 -20.77
CA GLN A 113 -13.39 27.97 -19.86
C GLN A 113 -13.80 27.61 -18.42
N ALA A 114 -14.91 28.16 -17.93
CA ALA A 114 -15.45 27.81 -16.61
C ALA A 114 -15.86 26.33 -16.52
N ALA A 115 -16.51 25.79 -17.55
CA ALA A 115 -16.89 24.38 -17.64
C ALA A 115 -15.66 23.45 -17.67
N ASN A 116 -14.63 23.83 -18.44
CA ASN A 116 -13.38 23.07 -18.53
C ASN A 116 -12.62 23.09 -17.18
N TYR A 117 -12.56 24.24 -16.53
CA TYR A 117 -11.93 24.36 -15.21
C TYR A 117 -12.65 23.51 -14.16
N THR A 118 -13.98 23.58 -14.09
CA THR A 118 -14.76 22.79 -13.13
C THR A 118 -14.63 21.29 -13.39
N THR A 119 -14.59 20.87 -14.65
CA THR A 119 -14.36 19.47 -15.02
C THR A 119 -12.97 19.01 -14.63
N TYR A 120 -11.93 19.82 -14.87
CA TYR A 120 -10.57 19.51 -14.44
C TYR A 120 -10.45 19.39 -12.92
N GLN A 121 -11.06 20.31 -12.17
CA GLN A 121 -11.09 20.25 -10.70
C GLN A 121 -11.77 18.98 -10.20
N LYS A 122 -12.92 18.63 -10.80
CA LYS A 122 -13.64 17.40 -10.45
C LYS A 122 -12.82 16.16 -10.76
N GLN A 123 -12.18 16.09 -11.93
CA GLN A 123 -11.30 14.98 -12.31
C GLN A 123 -10.13 14.83 -11.34
N GLN A 124 -9.51 15.94 -10.91
CA GLN A 124 -8.43 15.89 -9.92
C GLN A 124 -8.92 15.42 -8.55
N GLN A 125 -10.10 15.86 -8.12
CA GLN A 125 -10.70 15.41 -6.88
C GLN A 125 -11.06 13.92 -6.93
N ASP A 126 -11.66 13.45 -8.01
CA ASP A 126 -12.03 12.05 -8.19
C ASP A 126 -10.78 11.16 -8.24
N ALA A 127 -9.73 11.58 -8.98
CA ALA A 127 -8.45 10.87 -9.01
C ALA A 127 -7.76 10.83 -7.64
N GLN A 128 -7.87 11.90 -6.84
CA GLN A 128 -7.33 11.93 -5.48
C GLN A 128 -8.10 10.97 -4.56
N ARG A 129 -9.44 10.95 -4.64
CA ARG A 129 -10.27 10.00 -3.89
C ARG A 129 -9.96 8.56 -4.26
N GLU A 130 -9.84 8.25 -5.55
CA GLU A 130 -9.46 6.92 -6.01
C GLU A 130 -8.09 6.48 -5.47
N ARG A 131 -7.11 7.40 -5.43
CA ARG A 131 -5.79 7.14 -4.84
C ARG A 131 -5.87 6.90 -3.34
N GLU A 132 -6.64 7.71 -2.62
CA GLU A 132 -6.83 7.55 -1.17
C GLU A 132 -7.55 6.24 -0.83
N GLU A 133 -8.58 5.88 -1.59
CA GLU A 133 -9.26 4.60 -1.45
C GLU A 133 -8.34 3.41 -1.77
N ALA A 134 -7.54 3.51 -2.83
CA ALA A 134 -6.56 2.48 -3.18
C ALA A 134 -5.48 2.34 -2.10
N ALA A 135 -4.98 3.45 -1.56
CA ALA A 135 -4.03 3.46 -0.45
C ALA A 135 -4.65 2.89 0.82
N ALA A 136 -5.89 3.24 1.15
CA ALA A 136 -6.61 2.69 2.30
C ALA A 136 -6.82 1.18 2.17
N LYS A 137 -7.23 0.70 0.98
CA LYS A 137 -7.36 -0.74 0.69
C LYS A 137 -6.03 -1.46 0.82
N ASN A 138 -4.95 -0.90 0.25
CA ASN A 138 -3.62 -1.49 0.35
C ASN A 138 -3.13 -1.55 1.80
N ASN A 139 -3.30 -0.47 2.56
CA ASN A 139 -2.94 -0.40 3.98
C ASN A 139 -3.76 -1.41 4.80
N ALA A 140 -5.05 -1.59 4.50
CA ALA A 140 -5.89 -2.59 5.16
C ALA A 140 -5.43 -4.03 4.86
N ILE A 141 -5.02 -4.32 3.62
CA ILE A 141 -4.46 -5.61 3.23
C ILE A 141 -3.15 -5.88 3.98
N LEU A 142 -2.25 -4.90 4.04
CA LEU A 142 -0.99 -5.02 4.80
C LEU A 142 -1.24 -5.26 6.29
N ALA A 143 -2.15 -4.49 6.90
CA ALA A 143 -2.52 -4.68 8.30
C ALA A 143 -3.15 -6.06 8.56
N GLN A 144 -3.98 -6.57 7.64
CA GLN A 144 -4.56 -7.91 7.75
C GLN A 144 -3.48 -8.99 7.63
N GLN A 145 -2.51 -8.84 6.73
CA GLN A 145 -1.39 -9.77 6.60
C GLN A 145 -0.50 -9.78 7.85
N GLU A 146 -0.21 -8.61 8.43
CA GLU A 146 0.53 -8.52 9.69
C GLU A 146 -0.24 -9.15 10.84
N ALA A 147 -1.55 -8.89 10.95
CA ALA A 147 -2.40 -9.51 11.95
C ALA A 147 -2.45 -11.04 11.81
N ALA A 148 -2.53 -11.57 10.58
CA ALA A 148 -2.48 -13.00 10.32
C ALA A 148 -1.13 -13.60 10.76
N LYS A 149 0.00 -12.97 10.40
CA LYS A 149 1.34 -13.38 10.85
C LYS A 149 1.46 -13.40 12.37
N ASN A 150 1.04 -12.32 13.03
CA ASN A 150 1.06 -12.21 14.48
C ASN A 150 0.19 -13.29 15.15
N ARG A 151 -0.97 -13.59 14.55
CA ARG A 151 -1.85 -14.66 15.02
C ARG A 151 -1.19 -16.03 14.89
N THR A 152 -0.57 -16.33 13.75
CA THR A 152 0.16 -17.60 13.55
C THR A 152 1.31 -17.73 14.56
N GLN A 153 2.08 -16.66 14.78
CA GLN A 153 3.16 -16.66 15.77
C GLN A 153 2.64 -16.90 17.19
N ALA A 154 1.55 -16.21 17.58
CA ALA A 154 0.96 -16.38 18.90
C ALA A 154 0.45 -17.81 19.12
N LEU A 155 -0.19 -18.41 18.11
CA LEU A 155 -0.64 -19.80 18.15
C LEU A 155 0.55 -20.77 18.25
N GLN A 156 1.65 -20.49 17.55
CA GLN A 156 2.85 -21.32 17.59
C GLN A 156 3.50 -21.28 18.98
N VAL A 157 3.62 -20.09 19.58
CA VAL A 157 4.11 -19.93 20.96
C VAL A 157 3.20 -20.67 21.94
N ARG A 158 1.87 -20.55 21.81
CA ARG A 158 0.93 -21.25 22.69
C ARG A 158 1.04 -22.77 22.55
N TYR A 159 1.24 -23.27 21.32
CA TYR A 159 1.45 -24.69 21.07
C TYR A 159 2.73 -25.20 21.77
N GLU A 160 3.84 -24.46 21.66
CA GLU A 160 5.10 -24.79 22.33
C GLU A 160 4.99 -24.76 23.86
N GLU A 161 4.23 -23.81 24.41
CA GLU A 161 3.96 -23.74 25.85
C GLU A 161 3.16 -24.96 26.33
N LEU A 162 2.09 -25.32 25.62
CA LEU A 162 1.28 -26.50 25.93
C LEU A 162 2.09 -27.80 25.77
N GLN A 163 2.99 -27.86 24.78
CA GLN A 163 3.92 -28.98 24.61
C GLN A 163 4.81 -29.14 25.86
N LYS A 164 5.41 -28.05 26.36
CA LYS A 164 6.23 -28.08 27.58
C LYS A 164 5.42 -28.49 28.80
N GLN A 165 4.20 -27.96 28.95
CA GLN A 165 3.30 -28.34 30.05
C GLN A 165 2.93 -29.83 29.99
N GLU A 166 2.68 -30.36 28.80
CA GLU A 166 2.42 -31.79 28.61
C GLU A 166 3.63 -32.62 29.07
N ASP A 167 4.84 -32.27 28.65
CA ASP A 167 6.07 -32.98 28.99
C ASP A 167 6.34 -32.94 30.51
N ASP A 168 6.10 -31.80 31.15
CA ASP A 168 6.22 -31.64 32.60
C ASP A 168 5.19 -32.47 33.36
N LEU A 169 3.94 -32.51 32.91
CA LEU A 169 2.90 -33.35 33.50
C LEU A 169 3.22 -34.83 33.34
N LEU A 170 3.72 -35.25 32.18
CA LEU A 170 4.14 -36.64 31.94
C LEU A 170 5.28 -37.04 32.89
N ARG A 171 6.24 -36.15 33.13
CA ARG A 171 7.32 -36.35 34.11
C ARG A 171 6.77 -36.50 35.54
N GLN A 172 5.91 -35.59 35.99
CA GLN A 172 5.30 -35.66 37.33
C GLN A 172 4.45 -36.92 37.53
N ILE A 173 3.69 -37.32 36.50
CA ILE A 173 2.94 -38.58 36.52
C ILE A 173 3.89 -39.77 36.60
N GLY A 174 5.01 -39.72 35.88
CA GLY A 174 6.06 -40.74 35.94
C GLY A 174 6.65 -40.89 37.35
N GLU A 175 6.97 -39.76 38.01
CA GLU A 175 7.47 -39.70 39.39
C GLU A 175 6.43 -40.23 40.39
N ALA A 176 5.17 -39.78 40.29
CA ALA A 176 4.09 -40.19 41.18
C ALA A 176 3.71 -41.68 41.04
N LYS A 177 4.04 -42.31 39.90
CA LYS A 177 3.89 -43.75 39.68
C LYS A 177 5.03 -44.59 40.26
N GLN A 178 6.20 -44.00 40.54
CA GLN A 178 7.31 -44.74 41.14
C GLN A 178 6.94 -45.21 42.55
N PRO A 179 7.44 -46.39 42.98
CA PRO A 179 7.31 -46.81 44.37
C PRO A 179 8.03 -45.83 45.30
N GLY A 180 7.55 -45.69 46.54
CA GLY A 180 8.24 -44.88 47.54
C GLY A 180 9.54 -45.54 48.02
N PRO A 181 10.24 -44.92 48.99
CA PRO A 181 11.52 -45.41 49.48
C PRO A 181 11.43 -46.87 49.95
N ALA A 182 12.43 -47.65 49.57
CA ALA A 182 12.51 -49.05 49.92
C ALA A 182 12.94 -49.23 51.38
N TYR A 183 12.41 -50.24 52.04
CA TYR A 183 12.77 -50.64 53.39
C TYR A 183 12.70 -52.16 53.54
N TYR A 184 13.46 -52.73 54.47
CA TYR A 184 13.37 -54.15 54.79
C TYR A 184 12.31 -54.39 55.87
N GLY A 185 11.49 -55.43 55.71
CA GLY A 185 10.43 -55.78 56.64
C GLY A 185 9.93 -57.23 56.49
N GLY A 186 8.80 -57.56 57.14
CA GLY A 186 8.21 -58.90 57.15
C GLY A 186 8.69 -59.79 58.32
N LYS A 187 8.18 -61.03 58.39
CA LYS A 187 8.37 -61.96 59.54
C LYS A 187 9.84 -62.20 59.95
N ASN A 188 10.79 -62.03 59.04
CA ASN A 188 12.23 -62.24 59.27
C ASN A 188 13.10 -61.03 58.85
N ASN A 189 12.50 -59.87 58.59
CA ASN A 189 13.17 -58.65 58.13
C ASN A 189 14.04 -58.81 56.87
N ARG A 190 13.73 -59.77 55.98
CA ARG A 190 14.47 -60.03 54.73
C ARG A 190 13.72 -59.64 53.46
N THR A 191 12.47 -59.18 53.57
CA THR A 191 11.67 -58.79 52.41
C THR A 191 11.88 -57.31 52.10
N LEU A 192 12.25 -56.99 50.86
CA LEU A 192 12.28 -55.61 50.37
C LEU A 192 10.84 -55.15 50.10
N LEU A 193 10.42 -54.11 50.82
CA LEU A 193 9.11 -53.47 50.71
C LEU A 193 9.29 -51.99 50.36
N HIS A 194 8.22 -51.33 49.95
CA HIS A 194 8.25 -49.91 49.59
C HIS A 194 7.19 -49.13 50.36
N HIS A 195 7.58 -47.97 50.88
CA HIS A 195 6.60 -47.05 51.43
C HIS A 195 5.68 -46.55 50.30
N PRO A 196 4.41 -46.18 50.60
CA PRO A 196 3.56 -45.53 49.63
C PRO A 196 4.19 -44.22 49.15
N ASN A 197 4.21 -44.00 47.83
CA ASN A 197 4.64 -42.71 47.29
C ASN A 197 3.58 -41.65 47.64
N PRO A 198 3.94 -40.58 48.38
CA PRO A 198 2.97 -39.55 48.79
C PRO A 198 2.35 -38.80 47.60
N GLN A 199 3.03 -38.76 46.45
CA GLN A 199 2.52 -38.13 45.23
C GLN A 199 1.47 -38.99 44.51
N LYS A 200 1.34 -40.27 44.85
CA LYS A 200 0.41 -41.20 44.19
C LYS A 200 -1.06 -40.76 44.29
N SER A 201 -1.43 -40.06 45.36
CA SER A 201 -2.78 -39.51 45.55
C SER A 201 -3.12 -38.40 44.54
N GLN A 202 -2.11 -37.74 43.95
CA GLN A 202 -2.28 -36.65 42.99
C GLN A 202 -2.48 -37.16 41.55
N LEU A 203 -2.25 -38.46 41.30
CA LEU A 203 -2.33 -39.05 39.96
C LEU A 203 -3.65 -38.77 39.21
N PRO A 204 -4.85 -38.85 39.83
CA PRO A 204 -6.09 -38.56 39.12
C PRO A 204 -6.16 -37.10 38.65
N LEU A 205 -5.72 -36.16 39.48
CA LEU A 205 -5.69 -34.74 39.14
C LEU A 205 -4.70 -34.44 38.01
N LEU A 206 -3.48 -34.99 38.11
CA LEU A 206 -2.46 -34.83 37.08
C LEU A 206 -2.90 -35.43 35.73
N GLN A 207 -3.59 -36.57 35.73
CA GLN A 207 -4.13 -37.19 34.52
C GLN A 207 -5.26 -36.37 33.89
N SER A 208 -6.15 -35.80 34.71
CA SER A 208 -7.19 -34.87 34.23
C SER A 208 -6.54 -33.67 33.55
N HIS A 209 -5.59 -33.02 34.22
CA HIS A 209 -4.91 -31.85 33.67
C HIS A 209 -4.14 -32.18 32.38
N LEU A 210 -3.49 -33.34 32.30
CA LEU A 210 -2.85 -33.81 31.07
C LEU A 210 -3.84 -33.96 29.91
N SER A 211 -5.06 -34.46 30.19
CA SER A 211 -6.12 -34.56 29.19
C SER A 211 -6.54 -33.18 28.68
N ASP A 212 -6.70 -32.22 29.59
CA ASP A 212 -7.10 -30.84 29.25
C ASP A 212 -6.03 -30.14 28.40
N VAL A 213 -4.76 -30.24 28.80
CA VAL A 213 -3.62 -29.68 28.05
C VAL A 213 -3.52 -30.29 26.65
N ARG A 214 -3.68 -31.61 26.52
CA ARG A 214 -3.69 -32.29 25.23
C ARG A 214 -4.85 -31.85 24.35
N HIS A 215 -6.03 -31.69 24.94
CA HIS A 215 -7.19 -31.21 24.23
C HIS A 215 -6.94 -29.80 23.68
N GLU A 216 -6.51 -28.86 24.52
CA GLU A 216 -6.22 -27.48 24.10
C GLU A 216 -5.12 -27.44 23.03
N LYS A 217 -4.05 -28.21 23.21
CA LYS A 217 -2.95 -28.31 22.24
C LYS A 217 -3.45 -28.80 20.87
N SER A 218 -4.38 -29.76 20.86
CA SER A 218 -4.99 -30.25 19.63
C SER A 218 -5.83 -29.17 18.93
N GLU A 219 -6.55 -28.34 19.68
CA GLU A 219 -7.33 -27.23 19.15
C GLU A 219 -6.44 -26.12 18.60
N VAL A 220 -5.37 -25.76 19.31
CA VAL A 220 -4.37 -24.79 18.83
C VAL A 220 -3.70 -25.29 17.55
N ARG A 221 -3.37 -26.58 17.46
CA ARG A 221 -2.83 -27.19 16.24
C ARG A 221 -3.81 -27.09 15.06
N LYS A 222 -5.09 -27.39 15.27
CA LYS A 222 -6.12 -27.22 14.22
C LYS A 222 -6.22 -25.77 13.75
N GLN A 223 -6.09 -24.81 14.67
CA GLN A 223 -6.07 -23.38 14.32
C GLN A 223 -4.82 -23.02 13.50
N LEU A 224 -3.64 -23.52 13.86
CA LEU A 224 -2.41 -23.34 13.07
C LEU A 224 -2.56 -23.89 11.65
N GLU A 225 -3.08 -25.12 11.51
CA GLU A 225 -3.30 -25.75 10.21
C GLU A 225 -4.32 -24.97 9.35
N LYS A 226 -5.30 -24.32 9.99
CA LYS A 226 -6.29 -23.48 9.31
C LYS A 226 -5.70 -22.16 8.81
N GLU A 227 -4.81 -21.52 9.57
CA GLU A 227 -4.18 -20.25 9.20
C GLU A 227 -3.07 -20.44 8.14
N GLN A 228 -2.57 -21.66 7.93
CA GLN A 228 -1.53 -21.98 6.95
C GLN A 228 -2.07 -22.48 5.58
N ARG A 229 -3.38 -22.69 5.45
CA ARG A 229 -4.04 -23.12 4.21
C ARG A 229 -4.55 -21.94 3.40
#